data_AF-A0A178HP53-F1
#
_entry.id   AF-A0A178HP53-F1
#
_cell.length_a   1.000
_cell.length_b   1.000
_cell.length_c   1.000
_cell.angle_alpha   90.00
_cell.angle_beta   90.00
_cell.angle_gamma   90.00
#
_symmetry.space_group_name_H-M   'P 1'
#
loop_
_entity.id
_entity.type
_entity.pdbx_description
1 polymer ?
#
loop_
_entity_poly.entity_id
_entity_poly.type
_entity_poly.pdbx_seq_one_letter_code
_entity_poly.pdbx_strand_id
1 'polypeptide(L)' 'MARFGKVLTAVDAIEYDAGGDLRFHFVIVAARCDWQAGDPQPGDDALEARWFTPGQIRDLDLPPASTSPPS' A
#
# COMPACT_ATOMS: atom_id res chain seq x y z
N MET A 1 -10.34 -3.35 14.52
CA MET A 1 -9.88 -2.06 15.08
C MET A 1 -8.40 -2.15 15.41
N ALA A 2 -7.64 -1.15 14.95
CA ALA A 2 -6.23 -0.98 15.28
C ALA A 2 -6.01 0.45 15.78
N ARG A 3 -4.99 0.63 16.63
CA ARG A 3 -4.56 1.95 17.09
C ARG A 3 -3.36 2.39 16.26
N PHE A 4 -3.41 3.60 15.72
CA PHE A 4 -2.27 4.22 15.06
C PHE A 4 -1.10 4.40 16.05
N GLY A 5 0.10 4.01 15.63
CA GLY A 5 1.32 4.18 16.42
C GLY A 5 2.22 5.26 15.85
N LYS A 6 3.07 4.89 14.89
CA LYS A 6 4.04 5.80 14.27
C LYS A 6 4.14 5.59 12.76
N VAL A 7 4.49 6.66 12.05
CA VAL A 7 4.94 6.56 10.66
C VAL A 7 6.28 5.84 10.63
N LEU A 8 6.43 4.92 9.68
CA LEU A 8 7.68 4.22 9.39
C LEU A 8 8.42 4.87 8.24
N THR A 9 7.72 5.15 7.15
CA THR A 9 8.26 5.81 5.96
C THR A 9 7.13 6.44 5.14
N ALA A 10 7.50 7.34 4.25
CA ALA A 10 6.67 7.78 3.14
C ALA A 10 7.34 7.36 1.83
N VAL A 11 6.54 7.01 0.83
CA VAL A 11 7.00 6.61 -0.51
C VAL A 11 6.24 7.45 -1.53
N ASP A 12 6.97 8.09 -2.43
CA ASP A 12 6.41 8.81 -3.56
C ASP A 12 6.24 7.87 -4.75
N ALA A 13 5.02 7.76 -5.25
CA ALA A 13 4.70 7.09 -6.51
C ALA A 13 4.39 8.17 -7.56
N ILE A 14 5.34 8.36 -8.48
CA ILE A 14 5.26 9.38 -9.53
C ILE A 14 5.08 8.67 -10.87
N GLU A 15 3.99 8.97 -11.55
CA GLU A 15 3.69 8.48 -12.90
C GLU A 15 3.77 9.64 -13.89
N TYR A 16 4.55 9.43 -14.96
CA TYR A 16 4.63 10.33 -16.10
C TYR A 16 3.93 9.69 -17.29
N ASP A 17 3.35 10.52 -18.16
CA ASP A 17 2.81 10.03 -19.43
C ASP A 17 3.91 9.78 -20.48
N ALA A 18 3.50 9.38 -21.68
CA ALA A 18 4.44 9.11 -22.78
C ALA A 18 5.17 10.37 -23.30
N GLY A 19 4.64 11.56 -23.01
CA GLY A 19 5.27 12.85 -23.32
C GLY A 19 6.28 13.30 -22.26
N GLY A 20 6.33 12.62 -21.11
CA GLY A 20 7.18 12.98 -19.98
C GLY A 20 6.51 14.00 -19.03
N ASP A 21 5.24 14.32 -19.23
CA ASP A 21 4.50 15.20 -18.35
C ASP A 21 4.02 14.44 -17.12
N LEU A 22 4.02 15.13 -15.96
CA LEU A 22 3.55 14.54 -14.71
C LEU A 22 2.06 14.22 -14.80
N ARG A 23 1.72 12.94 -14.71
CA ARG A 23 0.34 12.47 -14.75
C ARG A 23 -0.25 12.34 -13.35
N PHE A 24 0.47 11.66 -12.46
CA PHE A 24 0.06 11.46 -11.07
C PHE A 24 1.25 11.51 -10.13
N HIS A 25 1.04 12.08 -8.94
CA HIS A 25 1.98 12.00 -7.83
C HIS A 25 1.21 11.63 -6.57
N PHE A 26 1.44 10.41 -6.08
CA PHE A 26 0.87 9.92 -4.84
C PHE A 26 1.95 9.84 -3.77
N VAL A 27 1.58 10.18 -2.54
CA VAL A 27 2.42 9.94 -1.36
C VAL A 27 1.76 8.84 -0.55
N ILE A 28 2.44 7.70 -0.42
CA ILE A 28 1.99 6.54 0.35
C ILE A 28 2.72 6.54 1.69
N VAL A 29 1.99 6.72 2.79
CA VAL A 29 2.55 6.72 4.14
C VAL A 29 2.37 5.35 4.78
N ALA A 30 3.47 4.64 4.99
CA ALA A 30 3.47 3.39 5.73
C ALA A 30 3.57 3.68 7.24
N ALA A 31 2.55 3.28 8.00
CA ALA A 31 2.51 3.43 9.45
C ALA A 31 2.39 2.08 10.16
N ARG A 32 3.01 1.97 11.34
CA ARG A 32 2.79 0.85 12.24
C ARG A 32 1.55 1.14 13.08
N CYS A 33 0.58 0.23 12.99
CA CYS A 33 -0.59 0.20 13.86
C CYS A 33 -0.52 -1.03 14.76
N ASP A 34 -0.97 -0.89 16.01
CA ASP A 34 -1.13 -2.04 16.91
C ASP A 34 -2.58 -2.54 16.78
N TRP A 35 -2.74 -3.79 16.36
CA TRP A 35 -4.05 -4.43 16.33
C TRP A 35 -4.61 -4.57 17.74
N GLN A 36 -5.91 -4.30 17.91
CA GLN A 36 -6.57 -4.36 19.22
C GLN A 36 -7.63 -5.45 19.28
N ALA A 37 -8.51 -5.51 18.28
CA ALA A 37 -9.61 -6.47 18.23
C ALA A 37 -10.26 -6.50 16.84
N GLY A 38 -10.99 -7.58 16.56
CA GLY A 38 -11.86 -7.71 15.37
C GLY A 38 -11.14 -8.06 14.08
N ASP A 39 -11.92 -8.44 13.09
CA ASP A 39 -11.46 -8.82 11.76
C ASP A 39 -11.34 -7.61 10.82
N PRO A 40 -10.47 -7.69 9.81
CA PRO A 40 -10.30 -6.62 8.84
C PRO A 40 -11.56 -6.59 7.97
N GLN A 41 -12.04 -5.39 7.69
CA GLN A 41 -13.22 -5.16 6.88
C GLN A 41 -12.85 -4.18 5.77
N PRO A 42 -13.18 -4.46 4.50
CA PRO A 42 -12.92 -3.53 3.41
C PRO A 42 -13.59 -2.18 3.67
N GLY A 43 -12.87 -1.11 3.34
CA GLY A 43 -13.40 0.25 3.28
C GLY A 43 -14.13 0.49 1.95
N ASP A 44 -14.40 1.75 1.65
CA ASP A 44 -14.89 2.17 0.33
C ASP A 44 -13.82 2.13 -0.77
N ASP A 45 -12.55 2.09 -0.36
CA ASP A 45 -11.35 2.07 -1.19
C ASP A 45 -10.85 0.66 -1.55
N ALA A 46 -11.47 -0.39 -0.98
CA ALA A 46 -11.04 -1.77 -1.18
C ALA A 46 -12.23 -2.71 -1.39
N LEU A 47 -12.05 -3.72 -2.25
CA LEU A 47 -13.06 -4.76 -2.48
C LEU A 47 -13.03 -5.86 -1.41
N GLU A 48 -11.86 -6.12 -0.82
CA GLU A 48 -11.66 -7.17 0.18
C GLU A 48 -10.54 -6.79 1.16
N ALA A 49 -10.67 -7.23 2.42
CA ALA A 49 -9.61 -7.13 3.42
C ALA A 49 -9.52 -8.43 4.24
N ARG A 50 -8.32 -9.01 4.35
CA ARG A 50 -8.07 -10.28 5.06
C ARG A 50 -6.70 -10.29 5.72
N TRP A 51 -6.55 -11.14 6.74
CA TRP A 51 -5.24 -11.44 7.32
C TRP A 51 -4.52 -12.48 6.47
N PHE A 52 -3.24 -12.25 6.22
CA PHE A 52 -2.37 -13.18 5.51
C PHE A 52 -1.13 -13.47 6.34
N THR A 53 -0.72 -14.73 6.37
CA THR A 53 0.63 -15.12 6.78
C THR A 53 1.64 -14.72 5.68
N PRO A 54 2.94 -14.59 6.00
CA PRO A 54 3.95 -14.25 5.00
C PRO A 54 4.02 -15.24 3.82
N GLY A 55 3.70 -16.52 4.02
CA GLY A 55 3.62 -17.51 2.95
C GLY A 55 2.47 -17.24 2.00
N GLN A 56 1.27 -17.01 2.54
CA GLN A 56 0.07 -16.73 1.73
C GLN A 56 0.20 -15.49 0.85
N ILE A 57 0.96 -14.48 1.29
CA ILE A 57 1.20 -13.26 0.49
C ILE A 57 1.93 -13.58 -0.81
N ARG A 58 2.87 -14.54 -0.78
CA ARG A 58 3.64 -14.93 -1.97
C ARG A 58 2.80 -15.64 -3.02
N ASP A 59 1.71 -16.26 -2.59
CA ASP A 59 0.79 -16.98 -3.44
C ASP A 59 -0.33 -16.07 -4.00
N LEU A 60 -0.36 -14.80 -3.60
CA LEU A 60 -1.27 -13.81 -4.16
C LEU A 60 -0.81 -13.39 -5.56
N ASP A 61 -1.76 -13.31 -6.49
CA ASP A 61 -1.54 -12.73 -7.82
C ASP A 61 -1.44 -11.20 -7.71
N LEU A 62 -0.31 -10.74 -7.18
CA LEU A 62 -0.02 -9.32 -7.03
C LEU A 62 0.51 -8.77 -8.36
N PRO A 63 0.06 -7.58 -8.79
CA PRO A 63 0.70 -6.90 -9.91
C PRO A 63 2.20 -6.72 -9.61
N PRO A 64 3.05 -6.74 -10.65
CA PRO A 64 4.48 -6.56 -10.47
C PRO A 64 4.74 -5.24 -9.72
N ALA A 65 5.69 -5.28 -8.78
CA ALA A 65 6.08 -4.07 -8.06
C ALA A 65 6.46 -3.00 -9.08
N SER A 66 5.80 -1.83 -9.03
CA SER A 66 6.13 -0.70 -9.89
C SER A 66 7.52 -0.21 -9.48
N THR A 67 8.56 -0.65 -10.20
CA THR A 67 9.90 -0.09 -10.05
C THR A 67 9.90 1.27 -10.73
N SER A 68 9.74 2.35 -9.97
CA SER A 68 10.10 3.68 -10.46
C SER A 68 11.60 3.68 -10.78
N PRO A 69 12.04 4.22 -11.92
CA PRO A 69 13.46 4.39 -12.20
C PRO A 69 14.10 5.26 -11.10
N PRO A 70 15.35 4.98 -10.70
CA PRO A 70 16.02 5.81 -9.70
C PRO A 70 16.15 7.24 -10.23
N SER A 71 15.87 8.22 -9.35
CA SER A 71 16.10 9.65 -9.60
C SER A 71 17.58 9.99 -9.73
#